data_AF-B7GCT0-F1
#
_entry.id   AF-B7GCT0-F1
#
_cell.length_a   1.000
_cell.length_b   1.000
_cell.length_c   1.000
_cell.angle_alpha   90.00
_cell.angle_beta   90.00
_cell.angle_gamma   90.00
#
_symmetry.space_group_name_H-M   'P 1'
#
loop_
_entity.id
_entity.type
_entity.pdbx_description
1 polymer ?
#
loop_
_entity_poly.entity_id
_entity_poly.type
_entity_poly.pdbx_seq_one_letter_code
_entity_poly.pdbx_strand_id
1 'polypeptide(L)'
;MTVNGELLTGLGIALAIFLSSVGACYGSVYAGVFALRHASRGILSFAPVGIAGVLAIYGTIISMLLCGKLGSDHTLSAAEGYRYLASGLSVGLACFSSGLGIGKFLQEHVNGASLYTTTSMLPLLVVLVFLEAIGLYGLVVALILQKDSA
;
A
#
# COMPACT_ATOMS: atom_id res chain seq x y z
N MET A 1 3.70 33.74 7.11
CA MET A 1 3.74 32.46 7.84
C MET A 1 4.67 31.53 7.07
N THR A 2 5.90 31.32 7.55
CA THR A 2 6.86 30.43 6.91
C THR A 2 6.45 28.99 7.23
N VAL A 3 6.07 28.21 6.22
CA VAL A 3 5.68 26.81 6.41
C VAL A 3 6.92 26.00 6.76
N ASN A 4 6.87 25.22 7.85
CA ASN A 4 7.99 24.41 8.30
C ASN A 4 8.08 23.12 7.46
N GLY A 5 9.18 22.96 6.72
CA GLY A 5 9.43 21.80 5.85
C GLY A 5 9.54 20.48 6.61
N GLU A 6 10.02 20.51 7.85
CA GLU A 6 10.13 19.32 8.71
C GLU A 6 8.74 18.80 9.11
N LEU A 7 7.82 19.71 9.46
CA LEU A 7 6.44 19.35 9.81
C LEU A 7 5.72 18.69 8.63
N LEU A 8 5.86 19.26 7.42
CA LEU A 8 5.29 18.69 6.19
C LEU A 8 5.86 17.30 5.89
N THR A 9 7.16 17.12 6.09
CA THR A 9 7.84 15.84 5.89
C THR A 9 7.37 14.80 6.91
N GLY A 10 7.25 15.18 8.19
CA GLY A 10 6.70 14.34 9.24
C GLY A 10 5.25 13.91 8.95
N LEU A 11 4.44 14.83 8.41
CA LEU A 11 3.08 14.50 7.97
C LEU A 11 3.09 13.51 6.79
N GLY A 12 4.01 13.66 5.83
CA GLY A 12 4.21 12.72 4.74
C GLY A 12 4.53 11.30 5.22
N ILE A 13 5.44 11.18 6.19
CA ILE A 13 5.80 9.91 6.84
C ILE A 13 4.57 9.28 7.52
N ALA A 14 3.86 10.05 8.33
CA ALA A 14 2.67 9.56 9.04
C ALA A 14 1.60 9.06 8.07
N LEU A 15 1.32 9.81 7.01
CA LEU A 15 0.31 9.45 6.01
C LEU A 15 0.71 8.24 5.16
N ALA A 16 2.00 8.09 4.83
CA ALA A 16 2.51 6.94 4.08
C ALA A 16 2.27 5.62 4.82
N ILE A 17 2.67 5.53 6.10
CA ILE A 17 2.43 4.33 6.93
C ILE A 17 0.94 4.15 7.21
N PHE A 18 0.24 5.19 7.66
CA PHE A 18 -1.14 5.04 8.11
C PHE A 18 -2.05 4.56 6.98
N LEU A 19 -2.03 5.22 5.81
CA LEU A 19 -2.92 4.89 4.71
C LEU A 19 -2.59 3.54 4.07
N SER A 20 -1.30 3.21 3.91
CA SER A 20 -0.88 1.90 3.41
C SER A 20 -1.26 0.76 4.36
N SER A 21 -1.12 0.98 5.67
CA SER A 21 -1.48 0.00 6.71
C SER A 21 -3.00 -0.23 6.78
N VAL A 22 -3.81 0.83 6.60
CA VAL A 22 -5.27 0.70 6.49
C VAL A 22 -5.66 -0.12 5.25
N GLY A 23 -5.04 0.15 4.10
CA GLY A 23 -5.24 -0.64 2.88
C GLY A 23 -4.89 -2.11 3.07
N ALA A 24 -3.72 -2.39 3.63
CA ALA A 24 -3.25 -3.74 3.93
C ALA A 24 -4.18 -4.46 4.92
N CYS A 25 -4.64 -3.78 5.97
CA CYS A 25 -5.58 -4.32 6.95
C CYS A 25 -6.91 -4.72 6.28
N TYR A 26 -7.49 -3.83 5.48
CA TYR A 26 -8.76 -4.11 4.79
C TYR A 26 -8.63 -5.30 3.84
N GLY A 27 -7.57 -5.35 3.02
CA GLY A 27 -7.31 -6.50 2.15
C GLY A 27 -7.09 -7.80 2.93
N SER A 28 -6.36 -7.73 4.05
CA SER A 28 -6.03 -8.88 4.89
C SER A 28 -7.25 -9.48 5.59
N VAL A 29 -8.23 -8.68 6.00
CA VAL A 29 -9.46 -9.19 6.62
C VAL A 29 -10.20 -10.13 5.66
N TYR A 30 -10.46 -9.69 4.43
CA TYR A 30 -11.19 -10.52 3.46
C TYR A 30 -10.32 -11.65 2.90
N ALA A 31 -9.01 -11.46 2.77
CA ALA A 31 -8.07 -12.52 2.44
C ALA A 31 -8.01 -13.60 3.53
N GLY A 32 -8.08 -13.21 4.80
CA GLY A 32 -8.16 -14.14 5.93
C GLY A 32 -9.45 -14.93 5.94
N VAL A 33 -10.60 -14.28 5.69
CA VAL A 33 -11.89 -14.98 5.54
C VAL A 33 -11.85 -15.96 4.37
N PHE A 34 -11.23 -15.56 3.25
CA PHE A 34 -11.02 -16.45 2.10
C PHE A 34 -10.17 -17.67 2.47
N ALA A 35 -9.06 -17.48 3.19
CA ALA A 35 -8.17 -18.55 3.63
C ALA A 35 -8.89 -19.54 4.57
N LEU A 36 -9.66 -19.03 5.53
CA LEU A 36 -10.42 -19.86 6.47
C LEU A 36 -11.50 -20.69 5.78
N ARG A 37 -12.20 -20.14 4.79
CA ARG A 37 -13.24 -20.87 4.03
C ARG A 37 -12.69 -21.89 3.04
N HIS A 38 -11.45 -21.72 2.60
CA HIS A 38 -10.78 -22.62 1.67
C HIS A 38 -9.57 -23.33 2.29
N ALA A 39 -9.62 -23.58 3.61
CA ALA A 39 -8.56 -24.23 4.36
C ALA A 39 -8.20 -25.63 3.81
N SER A 40 -9.12 -26.29 3.10
CA SER A 40 -8.87 -27.56 2.40
C SER A 40 -7.78 -27.47 1.32
N ARG A 41 -7.46 -26.27 0.82
CA ARG A 41 -6.37 -26.01 -0.13
C ARG A 41 -5.00 -25.83 0.54
N GLY A 42 -4.91 -26.03 1.86
CA GLY A 42 -3.67 -25.93 2.62
C GLY A 42 -3.06 -24.52 2.59
N ILE A 43 -1.73 -24.44 2.59
CA ILE A 43 -1.00 -23.17 2.71
C ILE A 43 -1.22 -22.22 1.52
N LEU A 44 -1.63 -22.74 0.36
CA LEU A 44 -1.93 -21.94 -0.83
C LEU A 44 -3.13 -21.00 -0.63
N SER A 45 -4.00 -21.30 0.33
CA SER A 45 -5.14 -20.43 0.70
C SER A 45 -4.71 -19.10 1.34
N PHE A 46 -3.47 -19.00 1.84
CA PHE A 46 -2.91 -17.79 2.44
C PHE A 46 -2.24 -16.84 1.43
N ALA A 47 -2.09 -17.23 0.16
CA ALA A 47 -1.45 -16.39 -0.84
C ALA A 47 -2.06 -14.98 -0.94
N PRO A 48 -3.40 -14.79 -0.92
CA PRO A 48 -4.00 -13.45 -0.94
C PRO A 48 -3.67 -12.61 0.30
N VAL A 49 -3.43 -13.24 1.46
CA VAL A 49 -3.04 -12.54 2.69
C VAL A 49 -1.63 -11.97 2.53
N GLY A 50 -0.72 -12.75 1.93
CA GLY A 50 0.62 -12.29 1.59
C GLY A 50 0.59 -11.09 0.64
N ILE A 51 -0.20 -11.17 -0.43
CA ILE A 51 -0.35 -10.09 -1.42
C ILE A 51 -0.88 -8.80 -0.77
N ALA A 52 -1.91 -8.89 0.09
CA ALA A 52 -2.43 -7.74 0.81
C ALA A 52 -1.43 -7.14 1.82
N GLY A 53 -0.60 -7.97 2.44
CA GLY A 53 0.40 -7.55 3.43
C GLY A 53 1.53 -6.70 2.85
N VAL A 54 1.90 -6.94 1.59
CA VAL A 54 3.00 -6.20 0.92
C VAL A 54 2.72 -4.70 0.80
N LEU A 55 1.45 -4.29 0.73
CA LEU A 55 1.05 -2.87 0.66
C LEU A 55 1.61 -2.04 1.85
N ALA A 56 1.61 -2.61 3.06
CA ALA A 56 2.15 -1.93 4.24
C ALA A 56 3.67 -1.76 4.19
N ILE A 57 4.37 -2.68 3.50
CA ILE A 57 5.82 -2.61 3.29
C ILE A 57 6.16 -1.39 2.43
N TYR A 58 5.36 -1.09 1.41
CA TYR A 58 5.60 0.08 0.55
C TYR A 58 5.55 1.40 1.31
N GLY A 59 4.53 1.60 2.16
CA GLY A 59 4.45 2.80 2.99
C GLY A 59 5.56 2.87 4.05
N THR A 60 5.99 1.71 4.58
CA THR A 60 7.10 1.63 5.54
C THR A 60 8.44 1.99 4.90
N ILE A 61 8.72 1.50 3.68
CA ILE A 61 9.93 1.84 2.92
C ILE A 61 10.01 3.36 2.71
N ILE A 62 8.95 3.97 2.19
CA ILE A 62 8.91 5.42 1.93
C ILE A 62 9.08 6.22 3.22
N SER A 63 8.44 5.78 4.31
CA SER A 63 8.56 6.44 5.61
C SER A 63 9.99 6.38 6.17
N MET A 64 10.67 5.25 6.04
CA MET A 64 12.05 5.10 6.48
C MET A 64 13.00 5.98 5.66
N LEU A 65 12.79 6.08 4.34
CA LEU A 65 13.58 6.94 3.46
C LEU A 65 13.41 8.42 3.82
N LEU A 66 12.17 8.87 4.04
CA LEU A 66 11.86 10.24 4.45
C LEU A 66 12.40 10.56 5.84
N CYS A 67 12.37 9.60 6.78
CA CYS A 67 12.94 9.77 8.11
C CYS A 67 14.46 10.01 8.07
N GLY A 68 15.16 9.37 7.13
CA GLY A 68 16.59 9.61 6.91
C GLY A 68 16.90 11.03 6.42
N LYS A 69 15.97 11.68 5.71
CA LYS A 69 16.13 13.06 5.22
C LYS A 69 15.87 14.13 6.29
N LEU A 70 15.05 13.84 7.30
CA LEU A 70 14.78 14.74 8.43
C LEU A 70 15.99 14.96 9.34
N GLY A 71 16.92 14.01 9.42
CA GLY A 71 18.11 14.10 10.27
C GLY A 71 19.32 14.74 9.61
N SER A 72 19.17 15.33 8.42
CA SER A 72 20.27 15.97 7.69
C SER A 72 20.47 17.39 8.21
N ASP A 73 21.72 17.84 8.39
CA ASP A 73 22.11 19.21 8.81
C ASP A 73 21.65 20.34 7.84
N HIS A 74 20.91 19.99 6.79
CA HIS A 74 20.34 20.92 5.83
C HIS A 74 18.94 21.35 6.28
N THR A 75 18.74 22.66 6.46
CA THR A 75 17.43 23.24 6.71
C THR A 75 16.50 22.97 5.52
N LEU A 76 15.50 22.12 5.72
CA LEU A 76 14.53 21.76 4.69
C LEU A 76 13.75 22.98 4.20
N SER A 77 13.83 23.25 2.90
CA SER A 77 13.01 24.28 2.27
C SER A 77 11.53 23.88 2.27
N ALA A 78 10.63 24.87 2.30
CA ALA A 78 9.19 24.60 2.22
C ALA A 78 8.82 23.81 0.95
N ALA A 79 9.53 24.04 -0.17
CA ALA A 79 9.33 23.31 -1.42
C ALA A 79 9.67 21.82 -1.28
N GLU A 80 10.73 21.48 -0.55
CA GLU A 80 11.12 20.09 -0.29
C GLU A 80 10.12 19.41 0.64
N GLY A 81 9.65 20.12 1.67
CA GLY A 81 8.58 19.63 2.55
C GLY A 81 7.31 19.26 1.78
N TYR A 82 6.88 20.08 0.82
CA TYR A 82 5.73 19.74 -0.04
C TYR A 82 6.00 18.53 -0.94
N ARG A 83 7.22 18.39 -1.48
CA ARG A 83 7.61 17.22 -2.29
C ARG A 83 7.56 15.93 -1.47
N TYR A 84 8.07 15.96 -0.25
CA TYR A 84 8.07 14.80 0.66
C TYR A 84 6.68 14.45 1.18
N LEU A 85 5.85 15.46 1.47
CA LEU A 85 4.44 15.24 1.76
C LEU A 85 3.70 14.59 0.58
N ALA A 86 3.92 15.10 -0.64
CA ALA A 86 3.32 14.54 -1.85
C ALA A 86 3.78 13.10 -2.11
N SER A 87 5.05 12.80 -1.86
CA SER A 87 5.62 11.44 -1.94
C SER A 87 4.93 10.47 -0.97
N GLY A 88 4.76 10.86 0.29
CA GLY A 88 4.07 10.03 1.28
C GLY A 88 2.58 9.81 0.97
N LEU A 89 1.89 10.86 0.50
CA LEU A 89 0.49 10.78 0.10
C LEU A 89 0.27 9.90 -1.13
N SER A 90 1.14 9.97 -2.13
CA SER A 90 1.01 9.20 -3.37
C SER A 90 1.13 7.70 -3.14
N VAL A 91 2.12 7.24 -2.35
CA VAL A 91 2.20 5.82 -1.97
C VAL A 91 1.05 5.41 -1.04
N GLY A 92 0.70 6.25 -0.06
CA GLY A 92 -0.31 5.94 0.94
C GLY A 92 -1.70 5.75 0.33
N LEU A 93 -2.15 6.69 -0.50
CA LEU A 93 -3.46 6.63 -1.15
C LEU A 93 -3.54 5.53 -2.22
N ALA A 94 -2.45 5.29 -2.96
CA ALA A 94 -2.40 4.20 -3.94
C ALA A 94 -2.53 2.83 -3.24
N CYS A 95 -1.81 2.62 -2.14
CA CYS A 95 -1.93 1.40 -1.34
C CYS A 95 -3.31 1.27 -0.69
N PHE A 96 -3.88 2.37 -0.17
CA PHE A 96 -5.25 2.35 0.36
C PHE A 96 -6.27 1.91 -0.70
N SER A 97 -6.22 2.50 -1.90
CA SER A 97 -7.11 2.12 -3.01
C SER A 97 -6.90 0.68 -3.47
N SER A 98 -5.65 0.22 -3.57
CA SER A 98 -5.32 -1.17 -3.90
C SER A 98 -5.91 -2.15 -2.89
N GLY A 99 -5.72 -1.87 -1.59
CA GLY A 99 -6.25 -2.69 -0.50
C GLY A 99 -7.77 -2.77 -0.48
N LEU A 100 -8.46 -1.65 -0.74
CA LEU A 100 -9.91 -1.62 -0.89
C LEU A 100 -10.39 -2.50 -2.06
N GLY A 101 -9.69 -2.44 -3.21
CA GLY A 101 -9.98 -3.28 -4.37
C GLY A 101 -9.81 -4.76 -4.07
N ILE A 102 -8.69 -5.14 -3.45
CA ILE A 102 -8.41 -6.52 -3.02
C ILE A 102 -9.51 -7.03 -2.09
N GLY A 103 -9.86 -6.24 -1.06
CA GLY A 103 -10.86 -6.65 -0.07
C GLY A 103 -12.26 -6.81 -0.68
N LYS A 104 -12.69 -5.89 -1.54
CA LYS A 104 -13.99 -5.99 -2.22
C LYS A 104 -14.08 -7.18 -3.15
N PHE A 105 -13.06 -7.40 -3.97
CA PHE A 105 -12.99 -8.55 -4.87
C PHE A 105 -13.07 -9.89 -4.11
N LEU A 106 -12.32 -10.01 -3.01
CA LEU A 106 -12.34 -11.22 -2.18
C LEU A 106 -13.67 -11.41 -1.44
N GLN A 107 -14.30 -10.33 -0.98
CA GLN A 107 -15.62 -10.37 -0.36
C GLN A 107 -16.68 -10.96 -1.31
N GLU A 108 -16.71 -10.50 -2.56
CA GLU A 108 -17.66 -10.98 -3.58
C GLU A 108 -17.37 -12.43 -3.99
N HIS A 109 -16.09 -12.80 -4.09
CA HIS A 109 -15.67 -14.17 -4.40
C HIS A 109 -16.10 -15.16 -3.30
N VAL A 110 -15.93 -14.79 -2.03
CA VAL A 110 -16.29 -15.63 -0.87
C VAL A 110 -17.81 -15.79 -0.68
N ASN A 111 -18.59 -14.76 -1.02
CA ASN A 111 -20.03 -14.72 -0.78
C ASN A 111 -20.86 -15.41 -1.88
N GLY A 112 -20.22 -16.01 -2.89
CA GLY A 112 -20.92 -16.80 -3.91
C GLY A 112 -21.65 -15.97 -4.97
N ALA A 113 -21.41 -14.66 -5.05
CA ALA A 113 -21.88 -13.82 -6.16
C ALA A 113 -21.11 -14.08 -7.47
N SER A 114 -20.00 -14.81 -7.38
CA SER A 114 -19.16 -15.18 -8.49
C SER A 114 -19.53 -16.57 -9.02
N LEU A 115 -19.99 -16.63 -10.28
CA LEU A 115 -20.08 -17.85 -11.13
C LEU A 115 -18.73 -18.61 -11.26
N TYR A 116 -17.68 -18.09 -10.62
CA TYR A 116 -16.32 -18.59 -10.57
C TYR A 116 -16.09 -19.54 -9.38
N THR A 117 -16.88 -20.62 -9.29
CA THR A 117 -16.40 -21.86 -8.63
C THR A 117 -15.33 -22.46 -9.54
N THR A 118 -14.22 -21.74 -9.75
CA THR A 118 -13.07 -22.28 -10.44
C THR A 118 -12.33 -23.15 -9.43
N THR A 119 -12.16 -24.42 -9.76
CA THR A 119 -11.40 -25.37 -8.97
C THR A 119 -9.96 -24.86 -8.72
N SER A 120 -9.44 -24.02 -9.62
CA SER A 120 -8.08 -23.47 -9.60
C SER A 120 -7.96 -22.08 -8.97
N MET A 121 -6.86 -21.86 -8.22
CA MET A 121 -6.49 -20.58 -7.59
C MET A 121 -5.89 -19.56 -8.55
N LEU A 122 -5.44 -19.99 -9.74
CA LEU A 122 -4.67 -19.16 -10.66
C LEU A 122 -5.42 -17.90 -11.14
N PRO A 123 -6.70 -17.97 -11.59
CA PRO A 123 -7.42 -16.78 -12.05
C PRO A 123 -7.60 -15.74 -10.95
N LEU A 124 -7.84 -16.19 -9.71
CA LEU A 124 -7.94 -15.33 -8.54
C LEU A 124 -6.62 -14.57 -8.30
N LEU A 125 -5.49 -15.29 -8.34
CA LEU A 125 -4.17 -14.71 -8.10
C LEU A 125 -3.78 -13.69 -9.17
N VAL A 126 -4.11 -13.94 -10.44
CA VAL A 126 -3.85 -12.99 -11.53
C VAL A 126 -4.56 -11.66 -11.27
N VAL A 127 -5.84 -11.68 -10.87
CA VAL A 127 -6.58 -10.44 -10.53
C VAL A 127 -5.96 -9.73 -9.32
N LEU A 128 -5.58 -10.47 -8.29
CA LEU A 128 -4.92 -9.93 -7.09
C LEU A 128 -3.62 -9.19 -7.44
N VAL A 129 -2.80 -9.75 -8.34
CA VAL A 129 -1.55 -9.10 -8.80
C VAL A 129 -1.82 -7.79 -9.55
N PHE A 130 -2.85 -7.73 -10.40
CA PHE A 130 -3.21 -6.48 -11.08
C PHE A 130 -3.72 -5.41 -10.11
N LEU A 131 -4.44 -5.78 -9.06
CA LEU A 131 -4.88 -4.85 -8.02
C LEU A 131 -3.70 -4.35 -7.20
N GLU A 132 -2.75 -5.23 -6.90
CA GLU A 132 -1.52 -4.91 -6.17
C GLU A 132 -0.63 -3.93 -6.95
N ALA A 133 -0.52 -4.10 -8.28
CA ALA A 133 0.28 -3.21 -9.15
C ALA A 133 -0.05 -1.71 -9.00
N ILE A 134 -1.28 -1.38 -8.61
CA ILE A 134 -1.71 0.00 -8.31
C ILE A 134 -0.86 0.59 -7.16
N GLY A 135 -0.59 -0.19 -6.12
CA GLY A 135 0.28 0.18 -5.01
C GLY A 135 1.73 0.39 -5.45
N LEU A 136 2.25 -0.50 -6.29
CA LEU A 136 3.58 -0.36 -6.89
C LEU A 136 3.74 0.91 -7.71
N TYR A 137 2.72 1.31 -8.47
CA TYR A 137 2.78 2.57 -9.23
C TYR A 137 2.92 3.78 -8.28
N GLY A 138 2.19 3.79 -7.17
CA GLY A 138 2.33 4.82 -6.13
C GLY A 138 3.73 4.84 -5.51
N LEU A 139 4.32 3.68 -5.25
CA LEU A 139 5.69 3.56 -4.74
C LEU A 139 6.72 4.16 -5.71
N VAL A 140 6.63 3.83 -7.01
CA VAL A 140 7.56 4.35 -8.03
C VAL A 140 7.50 5.88 -8.10
N VAL A 141 6.30 6.45 -8.13
CA VAL A 141 6.12 7.91 -8.13
C VAL A 141 6.71 8.54 -6.86
N ALA A 142 6.46 7.94 -5.69
CA ALA A 142 6.98 8.42 -4.42
C ALA A 142 8.52 8.46 -4.41
N LEU A 143 9.20 7.45 -4.98
CA LEU A 143 10.65 7.40 -5.12
C LEU A 143 11.21 8.46 -6.07
N ILE A 144 10.52 8.71 -7.20
CA ILE A 144 10.93 9.74 -8.15
C ILE A 144 10.85 11.13 -7.51
N LEU A 145 9.80 11.41 -6.73
CA LEU A 145 9.63 12.70 -6.05
C LEU A 145 10.72 12.98 -5.01
N GLN A 146 11.25 11.91 -4.38
CA GLN A 146 12.33 11.99 -3.38
C GLN A 146 13.72 12.18 -3.98
N LYS A 147 13.90 11.87 -5.27
CA LYS A 147 15.19 12.03 -5.93
C LYS A 147 15.53 13.52 -6.04
N ASP A 148 16.69 13.90 -5.52
CA ASP A 148 17.18 15.28 -5.59
C ASP A 148 17.29 15.72 -7.06
N SER A 149 16.68 16.87 -7.34
CA SER A 149 16.80 17.54 -8.64
C SER A 149 18.18 18.19 -8.65
N ALA A 150 19.14 17.53 -9.28
CA ALA A 150 20.45 18.12 -9.58
C ALA A 150 20.28 19.38 -10.44
#